data_AF-M2QIC6-F1
#
_entry.id   AF-M2QIC6-F1
#
_cell.length_a   1.000
_cell.length_b   1.000
_cell.length_c   1.000
_cell.angle_alpha   90.00
_cell.angle_beta   90.00
_cell.angle_gamma   90.00
#
_symmetry.space_group_name_H-M   'P 1'
#
loop_
_entity.id
_entity.type
_entity.pdbx_description
1 polymer ?
#
loop_
_entity_poly.entity_id
_entity_poly.type
_entity_poly.pdbx_seq_one_letter_code
_entity_poly.pdbx_strand_id
1 'polypeptide(L)'
;MATQQINKYTPVHWAIINNIPLKEEMLCHCNINDFDCYGIPGLHYAIHMQNIEVIQWLFDHGADPLLRNKNGFNAFQEAVCTRNEQIIKITYEKTYNYYETIYDERVIDGAETLNELHDFQFTLHWELQTWIPLGTYLLPSDNNVIRKRGKNLRLDMNIIGFSHYTVQKGNGSLIFFGEDKNQFKKGEVIFVNHNEKTVTKLCGCGTQRKLKIEDVLKTNVTTMKTKIIFDCKEAKTLLGYERNENINGINCKVYNVTPFWAELITRELPSIIQKPKHFKSKIYDDEYIQNHIKNNILLRKNEKEILRKKTCQAEMWIGKGSIELSEFKILMKFLSKNFDNFSAFEDFFERNNLTNDFGFPLQFKIPLAFSLSIVANIKDYQAVSPNEEIFEIPKAYNILDFTKN
;
A
#
# COMPACT_ATOMS: atom_id res chain seq x y z
N MET A 1 1.77 14.07 48.43
CA MET A 1 2.68 13.66 47.33
C MET A 1 1.95 12.74 46.37
N ALA A 2 0.95 13.24 45.64
CA ALA A 2 0.03 12.42 44.83
C ALA A 2 -0.09 12.91 43.37
N THR A 3 0.96 13.55 42.84
CA THR A 3 0.90 14.26 41.55
C THR A 3 2.04 13.92 40.59
N GLN A 4 2.73 12.78 40.78
CA GLN A 4 3.87 12.39 39.94
C GLN A 4 3.77 10.97 39.36
N GLN A 5 2.56 10.44 39.20
CA GLN A 5 2.30 9.15 38.55
C GLN A 5 1.36 9.28 37.33
N ILE A 6 1.09 10.51 36.88
CA ILE A 6 0.26 10.81 35.69
C ILE A 6 1.06 10.61 34.38
N ASN A 7 2.38 10.43 34.44
CA ASN A 7 3.29 10.51 33.28
C ASN A 7 3.66 9.18 32.59
N LYS A 8 2.81 8.15 32.63
CA LYS A 8 3.08 6.93 31.86
C LYS A 8 1.87 6.36 31.10
N TYR A 9 0.68 6.86 31.37
CA TYR A 9 -0.57 6.33 30.82
C TYR A 9 -1.38 7.47 30.22
N THR A 10 -1.70 7.35 28.94
CA THR A 10 -2.62 8.21 28.21
C THR A 10 -3.99 8.19 28.93
N PRO A 11 -4.50 9.34 29.41
CA PRO A 11 -5.77 9.42 30.14
C PRO A 11 -6.94 8.75 29.41
N VAL A 12 -6.97 8.83 28.08
CA VAL A 12 -7.96 8.20 27.21
C VAL A 12 -7.94 6.67 27.34
N HIS A 13 -6.77 6.03 27.27
CA HIS A 13 -6.71 4.55 27.39
C HIS A 13 -7.15 4.07 28.77
N TRP A 14 -6.73 4.78 29.82
CA TRP A 14 -7.15 4.45 31.18
C TRP A 14 -8.68 4.56 31.34
N ALA A 15 -9.30 5.61 30.78
CA ALA A 15 -10.74 5.76 30.81
C ALA A 15 -11.46 4.64 30.05
N ILE A 16 -10.98 4.29 28.84
CA ILE A 16 -11.55 3.18 28.04
C ILE A 16 -11.52 1.87 28.81
N ILE A 17 -10.38 1.48 29.37
CA ILE A 17 -10.19 0.19 30.05
C ILE A 17 -11.03 0.09 31.34
N ASN A 18 -11.18 1.19 32.07
CA ASN A 18 -11.97 1.24 33.30
C ASN A 18 -13.43 1.61 33.05
N ASN A 19 -13.86 1.69 31.79
CA ASN A 19 -15.22 2.07 31.39
C ASN A 19 -15.69 3.39 32.03
N ILE A 20 -14.78 4.36 32.09
CA ILE A 20 -15.04 5.71 32.56
C ILE A 20 -15.47 6.55 31.36
N PRO A 21 -16.55 7.35 31.48
CA PRO A 21 -17.01 8.20 30.38
C PRO A 21 -15.88 9.08 29.83
N LEU A 22 -15.67 9.01 28.51
CA LEU A 22 -14.73 9.89 27.81
C LEU A 22 -15.31 11.30 27.77
N LYS A 23 -14.43 12.28 27.96
CA LYS A 23 -14.79 13.70 27.94
C LYS A 23 -13.76 14.49 27.15
N GLU A 24 -14.20 15.59 26.55
CA GLU A 24 -13.35 16.45 25.74
C GLU A 24 -12.15 17.01 26.51
N GLU A 25 -12.28 17.27 27.82
CA GLU A 25 -11.18 17.82 28.63
C GLU A 25 -9.98 16.86 28.71
N MET A 26 -10.18 15.56 28.49
CA MET A 26 -9.09 14.59 28.43
C MET A 26 -8.16 14.84 27.25
N LEU A 27 -8.70 15.37 26.14
CA LEU A 27 -7.94 15.67 24.91
C LEU A 27 -7.08 16.94 25.06
N CYS A 28 -7.28 17.74 26.12
CA CYS A 28 -6.37 18.85 26.44
C CYS A 28 -4.98 18.39 26.89
N HIS A 29 -4.85 17.13 27.30
CA HIS A 29 -3.64 16.59 27.94
C HIS A 29 -3.07 15.36 27.23
N CYS A 30 -3.72 14.87 26.18
CA CYS A 30 -3.21 13.75 25.38
C CYS A 30 -3.73 13.79 23.96
N ASN A 31 -3.02 13.14 23.04
CA ASN A 31 -3.49 12.93 21.69
C ASN A 31 -4.32 11.64 21.64
N ILE A 32 -5.50 11.70 21.02
CA ILE A 32 -6.38 10.54 20.83
C ILE A 32 -5.71 9.37 20.10
N ASN A 33 -4.68 9.69 19.31
CA ASN A 33 -3.89 8.78 18.50
C ASN A 33 -2.61 8.28 19.18
N ASP A 34 -2.39 8.62 20.45
CA ASP A 34 -1.22 8.16 21.19
C ASP A 34 -1.24 6.63 21.36
N PHE A 35 -0.03 6.07 21.45
CA PHE A 35 0.18 4.68 21.79
C PHE A 35 0.42 4.54 23.29
N ASP A 36 -0.15 3.50 23.90
CA ASP A 36 0.22 3.13 25.27
C ASP A 36 1.58 2.39 25.33
N CYS A 37 1.97 1.95 26.53
CA CYS A 37 3.20 1.19 26.75
C CYS A 37 3.27 -0.17 26.01
N TYR A 38 2.15 -0.68 25.48
CA TYR A 38 2.10 -1.88 24.64
C TYR A 38 2.15 -1.54 23.15
N GLY A 39 2.18 -0.27 22.78
CA GLY A 39 2.12 0.18 21.39
C GLY A 39 0.72 0.02 20.80
N ILE A 40 -0.34 0.16 21.61
CA ILE A 40 -1.73 -0.02 21.20
C ILE A 40 -2.45 1.34 21.26
N PRO A 41 -3.11 1.78 20.17
CA PRO A 41 -4.01 2.94 20.20
C PRO A 41 -5.28 2.68 21.01
N GLY A 42 -5.88 3.72 21.59
CA GLY A 42 -7.10 3.59 22.41
C GLY A 42 -8.26 2.95 21.66
N LEU A 43 -8.40 3.27 20.36
CA LEU A 43 -9.43 2.72 19.47
C LEU A 43 -9.42 1.19 19.40
N HIS A 44 -8.23 0.57 19.41
CA HIS A 44 -8.11 -0.89 19.36
C HIS A 44 -8.65 -1.56 20.62
N TYR A 45 -8.47 -0.95 21.80
CA TYR A 45 -9.10 -1.45 23.03
C TYR A 45 -10.63 -1.37 22.95
N ALA A 46 -11.17 -0.23 22.52
CA ALA A 46 -12.61 -0.02 22.39
C ALA A 46 -13.26 -1.06 21.46
N ILE A 47 -12.59 -1.40 20.34
CA ILE A 47 -13.01 -2.45 19.41
C ILE A 47 -13.08 -3.82 20.09
N HIS A 48 -12.04 -4.23 20.83
CA HIS A 48 -12.02 -5.52 21.52
C HIS A 48 -13.00 -5.60 22.69
N MET A 49 -13.25 -4.47 23.36
CA MET A 49 -14.30 -4.30 24.36
C MET A 49 -15.70 -4.23 23.74
N GLN A 50 -15.79 -4.06 22.41
CA GLN A 50 -17.03 -3.91 21.64
C GLN A 50 -17.95 -2.80 22.18
N ASN A 51 -17.36 -1.72 22.68
CA ASN A 51 -18.09 -0.55 23.15
C ASN A 51 -18.29 0.42 21.97
N ILE A 52 -19.46 0.33 21.34
CA ILE A 52 -19.79 1.08 20.11
C ILE A 52 -19.81 2.59 20.35
N GLU A 53 -20.33 3.02 21.50
CA GLU A 53 -20.37 4.45 21.86
C GLU A 53 -18.96 5.03 21.97
N VAL A 54 -18.04 4.30 22.62
CA VAL A 54 -16.63 4.71 22.71
C VAL A 54 -15.96 4.69 21.34
N ILE A 55 -16.23 3.69 20.50
CA ILE A 55 -15.67 3.62 19.14
C ILE A 55 -16.11 4.83 18.30
N GLN A 56 -17.40 5.18 18.35
CA GLN A 56 -17.95 6.33 17.64
C GLN A 56 -17.36 7.63 18.18
N TRP A 57 -17.36 7.81 19.50
CA TRP A 57 -16.76 8.97 20.15
C TRP A 57 -15.31 9.17 19.71
N LEU A 58 -14.50 8.09 19.71
CA LEU A 58 -13.11 8.19 19.29
C LEU A 58 -12.97 8.64 17.83
N PHE A 59 -13.77 8.08 16.91
CA PHE A 59 -13.75 8.51 15.52
C PHE A 59 -14.23 9.95 15.31
N ASP A 60 -15.23 10.39 16.07
CA ASP A 60 -15.78 11.74 15.97
C ASP A 60 -14.80 12.80 16.51
N HIS A 61 -13.81 12.38 17.30
CA HIS A 61 -12.73 13.23 17.83
C HIS A 61 -11.38 13.00 17.13
N GLY A 62 -11.36 12.41 15.93
CA GLY A 62 -10.16 12.35 15.08
C GLY A 62 -9.24 11.15 15.33
N ALA A 63 -9.75 10.06 15.90
CA ALA A 63 -9.01 8.80 15.91
C ALA A 63 -8.72 8.33 14.48
N ASP A 64 -7.45 8.15 14.14
CA ASP A 64 -7.01 7.74 12.81
C ASP A 64 -7.26 6.23 12.61
N PRO A 65 -8.14 5.85 11.66
CA PRO A 65 -8.47 4.44 11.40
C PRO A 65 -7.30 3.63 10.81
N LEU A 66 -6.29 4.30 10.24
CA LEU A 66 -5.12 3.67 9.62
C LEU A 66 -3.99 3.38 10.60
N LEU A 67 -4.03 3.94 11.82
CA LEU A 67 -3.01 3.70 12.83
C LEU A 67 -2.89 2.21 13.14
N ARG A 68 -1.65 1.74 13.05
CA ARG A 68 -1.30 0.34 13.24
C ARG A 68 -0.75 0.14 14.65
N ASN A 69 -1.29 -0.85 15.37
CA ASN A 69 -0.72 -1.24 16.65
C ASN A 69 0.70 -1.83 16.51
N LYS A 70 1.33 -2.17 17.64
CA LYS A 70 2.66 -2.82 17.69
C LYS A 70 2.77 -4.08 16.81
N ASN A 71 1.67 -4.76 16.51
CA ASN A 71 1.63 -5.95 15.65
C ASN A 71 1.32 -5.62 14.18
N GLY A 72 1.03 -4.35 13.84
CA GLY A 72 0.81 -3.88 12.48
C GLY A 72 -0.65 -3.85 12.05
N PHE A 73 -1.59 -4.17 12.93
CA PHE A 73 -3.01 -4.22 12.59
C PHE A 73 -3.65 -2.84 12.81
N ASN A 74 -4.43 -2.40 11.82
CA ASN A 74 -5.24 -1.19 11.93
C ASN A 74 -6.62 -1.46 12.55
N ALA A 75 -7.43 -0.43 12.75
CA ALA A 75 -8.73 -0.54 13.41
C ALA A 75 -9.69 -1.51 12.69
N PHE A 76 -9.82 -1.40 11.38
CA PHE A 76 -10.68 -2.30 10.59
C PHE A 76 -10.22 -3.76 10.68
N GLN A 77 -8.91 -4.02 10.60
CA GLN A 77 -8.37 -5.37 10.72
C GLN A 77 -8.64 -5.98 12.11
N GLU A 78 -8.51 -5.20 13.18
CA GLU A 78 -8.88 -5.64 14.54
C GLU A 78 -10.40 -5.87 14.68
N ALA A 79 -11.23 -5.03 14.07
CA ALA A 79 -12.68 -5.20 14.06
C ALA A 79 -13.11 -6.52 13.42
N VAL A 80 -12.49 -6.91 12.31
CA VAL A 80 -12.77 -8.20 11.65
C VAL A 80 -12.53 -9.37 12.61
N CYS A 81 -11.49 -9.30 13.45
CA CYS A 81 -11.18 -10.34 14.44
C CYS A 81 -12.29 -10.53 15.50
N THR A 82 -13.13 -9.52 15.73
CA THR A 82 -14.30 -9.63 16.63
C THR A 82 -15.47 -10.38 16.01
N ARG A 83 -15.55 -10.40 14.67
CA ARG A 83 -16.71 -10.83 13.86
C ARG A 83 -18.02 -10.10 14.18
N ASN A 84 -17.95 -8.97 14.88
CA ASN A 84 -19.09 -8.11 15.12
C ASN A 84 -19.33 -7.25 13.88
N GLU A 85 -20.37 -7.57 13.12
CA GLU A 85 -20.67 -6.90 11.86
C GLU A 85 -20.88 -5.39 12.01
N GLN A 86 -21.47 -4.94 13.13
CA GLN A 86 -21.71 -3.52 13.36
C GLN A 86 -20.39 -2.75 13.50
N ILE A 87 -19.43 -3.30 14.23
CA ILE A 87 -18.10 -2.70 14.40
C ILE A 87 -17.32 -2.74 13.08
N ILE A 88 -17.43 -3.84 12.33
CA ILE A 88 -16.81 -3.98 11.01
C ILE A 88 -17.35 -2.91 10.05
N LYS A 89 -18.66 -2.67 10.02
CA LYS A 89 -19.29 -1.61 9.20
C LYS A 89 -18.79 -0.23 9.59
N ILE A 90 -18.85 0.13 10.88
CA ILE A 90 -18.42 1.47 11.36
C ILE A 90 -16.95 1.71 11.02
N THR A 91 -16.07 0.75 11.32
CA THR A 91 -14.63 0.90 11.05
C THR A 91 -14.34 0.92 9.56
N TYR A 92 -15.06 0.15 8.74
CA TYR A 92 -14.93 0.23 7.28
C TYR A 92 -15.31 1.59 6.74
N GLU A 93 -16.48 2.11 7.11
CA GLU A 93 -16.98 3.41 6.65
C GLU A 93 -16.03 4.54 7.04
N LYS A 94 -15.58 4.57 8.30
CA LYS A 94 -14.62 5.59 8.77
C LYS A 94 -13.26 5.45 8.06
N THR A 95 -12.78 4.22 7.84
CA THR A 95 -11.54 3.96 7.08
C THR A 95 -11.68 4.41 5.62
N TYR A 96 -12.81 4.13 4.99
CA TYR A 96 -13.09 4.49 3.60
C TYR A 96 -13.13 6.00 3.42
N ASN A 97 -13.90 6.71 4.26
CA ASN A 97 -13.99 8.16 4.22
C ASN A 97 -12.63 8.84 4.44
N TYR A 98 -11.81 8.28 5.33
CA TYR A 98 -10.45 8.75 5.55
C TYR A 98 -9.58 8.56 4.29
N TYR A 99 -9.67 7.40 3.63
CA TYR A 99 -8.97 7.18 2.35
C TYR A 99 -9.43 8.13 1.24
N GLU A 100 -10.72 8.42 1.13
CA GLU A 100 -11.24 9.39 0.15
C GLU A 100 -10.66 10.79 0.40
N THR A 101 -10.57 11.22 1.66
CA THR A 101 -9.96 12.52 2.02
C THR A 101 -8.49 12.57 1.59
N ILE A 102 -7.72 11.53 1.92
CA ILE A 102 -6.30 11.41 1.50
C ILE A 102 -6.19 11.33 -0.03
N TYR A 103 -7.13 10.65 -0.68
CA TYR A 103 -7.13 10.50 -2.13
C TYR A 103 -7.27 11.86 -2.83
N ASP A 104 -8.20 12.70 -2.38
CA ASP A 104 -8.41 14.04 -2.95
C ASP A 104 -7.15 14.92 -2.82
N GLU A 105 -6.49 14.87 -1.66
CA GLU A 105 -5.21 15.58 -1.45
C GLU A 105 -4.11 15.06 -2.39
N ARG A 106 -4.00 13.73 -2.52
CA ARG A 106 -3.02 13.08 -3.42
C ARG A 106 -3.29 13.34 -4.89
N VAL A 107 -4.56 13.44 -5.29
CA VAL A 107 -4.96 13.76 -6.67
C VAL A 107 -4.47 15.15 -7.05
N ILE A 108 -4.59 16.14 -6.15
CA ILE A 108 -4.10 17.49 -6.39
C ILE A 108 -2.60 17.47 -6.60
N ASP A 109 -1.85 16.88 -5.66
CA ASP A 109 -0.39 16.82 -5.71
C ASP A 109 0.12 16.02 -6.91
N GLY A 110 -0.53 14.90 -7.23
CA GLY A 110 -0.18 14.05 -8.36
C GLY A 110 -0.43 14.74 -9.69
N ALA A 111 -1.55 15.44 -9.85
CA ALA A 111 -1.87 16.17 -11.07
C ALA A 111 -0.89 17.33 -11.33
N GLU A 112 -0.46 18.05 -10.29
CA GLU A 112 0.58 19.08 -10.44
C GLU A 112 1.96 18.47 -10.72
N THR A 113 2.31 17.35 -10.06
CA THR A 113 3.54 16.61 -10.36
C THR A 113 3.60 16.16 -11.82
N LEU A 114 2.50 15.63 -12.37
CA LEU A 114 2.43 15.25 -13.78
C LEU A 114 2.55 16.44 -14.73
N ASN A 115 2.12 17.63 -14.31
CA ASN A 115 2.26 18.85 -15.09
C ASN A 115 3.72 19.29 -15.23
N GLU A 116 4.55 19.03 -14.21
CA GLU A 116 5.98 19.34 -14.22
C GLU A 116 6.80 18.38 -15.09
N LEU A 117 6.30 17.16 -15.31
CA LEU A 117 6.98 16.18 -16.15
C LEU A 117 6.78 16.49 -17.63
N HIS A 118 7.81 16.23 -18.43
CA HIS A 118 7.65 16.20 -19.89
C HIS A 118 6.70 15.08 -20.31
N ASP A 119 6.04 15.24 -21.45
CA ASP A 119 5.27 14.15 -22.02
C ASP A 119 6.18 13.02 -22.48
N PHE A 120 5.74 11.79 -22.25
CA PHE A 120 6.52 10.61 -22.58
C PHE A 120 5.65 9.42 -22.94
N GLN A 121 6.30 8.45 -23.57
CA GLN A 121 5.78 7.10 -23.76
C GLN A 121 6.90 6.09 -23.55
N PHE A 122 6.58 4.95 -22.94
CA PHE A 122 7.48 3.79 -22.88
C PHE A 122 6.72 2.49 -22.71
N THR A 123 7.41 1.36 -22.91
CA THR A 123 6.87 0.02 -22.66
C THR A 123 7.49 -0.57 -21.40
N LEU A 124 6.67 -0.86 -20.39
CA LEU A 124 7.06 -1.67 -19.25
C LEU A 124 6.80 -3.14 -19.59
N HIS A 125 7.86 -3.87 -19.92
CA HIS A 125 7.78 -5.32 -20.01
C HIS A 125 7.97 -5.91 -18.62
N TRP A 126 7.04 -6.74 -18.17
CA TRP A 126 7.26 -7.54 -16.97
C TRP A 126 6.95 -9.01 -17.21
N GLU A 127 7.69 -9.86 -16.51
CA GLU A 127 7.52 -11.30 -16.54
C GLU A 127 7.82 -11.92 -15.18
N LEU A 128 7.13 -13.01 -14.90
CA LEU A 128 7.45 -13.87 -13.78
C LEU A 128 8.45 -14.93 -14.23
N GLN A 129 9.57 -15.04 -13.53
CA GLN A 129 10.63 -16.01 -13.79
C GLN A 129 10.75 -17.04 -12.68
N THR A 130 11.09 -18.27 -13.06
CA THR A 130 11.44 -19.35 -12.13
C THR A 130 12.72 -20.06 -12.55
N TRP A 131 13.45 -20.61 -11.58
CA TRP A 131 14.61 -21.47 -11.85
C TRP A 131 14.21 -22.85 -12.40
N ILE A 132 12.93 -23.22 -12.30
CA ILE A 132 12.40 -24.50 -12.77
C ILE A 132 12.58 -24.56 -14.31
N PRO A 133 13.26 -25.59 -14.84
CA PRO A 133 13.47 -25.74 -16.28
C PRO A 133 12.15 -25.68 -17.05
N LEU A 134 12.10 -24.84 -18.10
CA LEU A 134 10.91 -24.55 -18.92
C LEU A 134 9.72 -23.94 -18.16
N GLY A 135 9.81 -23.76 -16.83
CA GLY A 135 8.71 -23.26 -16.00
C GLY A 135 8.35 -21.81 -16.32
N THR A 136 9.33 -20.98 -16.68
CA THR A 136 9.12 -19.57 -17.01
C THR A 136 8.14 -19.37 -18.18
N TYR A 137 8.10 -20.28 -19.16
CA TYR A 137 7.18 -20.19 -20.29
C TYR A 137 5.70 -20.33 -19.91
N LEU A 138 5.42 -20.93 -18.75
CA LEU A 138 4.07 -21.08 -18.22
C LEU A 138 3.65 -19.92 -17.32
N LEU A 139 4.58 -19.01 -17.03
CA LEU A 139 4.35 -17.92 -16.11
C LEU A 139 3.82 -16.67 -16.83
N PRO A 140 2.99 -15.85 -16.15
CA PRO A 140 2.48 -14.61 -16.70
C PRO A 140 3.60 -13.64 -17.11
N SER A 141 3.37 -12.98 -18.25
CA SER A 141 4.12 -11.81 -18.71
C SER A 141 3.20 -10.86 -19.48
N ASP A 142 3.56 -9.57 -19.49
CA ASP A 142 2.87 -8.54 -20.25
C ASP A 142 3.84 -7.47 -20.77
N ASN A 143 3.41 -6.78 -21.83
CA ASN A 143 4.03 -5.57 -22.34
C ASN A 143 3.03 -4.43 -22.14
N ASN A 144 3.29 -3.61 -21.14
CA ASN A 144 2.43 -2.53 -20.75
C ASN A 144 2.91 -1.21 -21.34
N VAL A 145 2.10 -0.57 -22.19
CA VAL A 145 2.49 0.72 -22.79
C VAL A 145 1.97 1.85 -21.92
N ILE A 146 2.89 2.60 -21.34
CA ILE A 146 2.60 3.75 -20.48
C ILE A 146 2.78 5.02 -21.30
N ARG A 147 1.79 5.91 -21.23
CA ARG A 147 1.76 7.18 -21.95
C ARG A 147 1.30 8.29 -21.03
N LYS A 148 1.99 9.42 -21.11
CA LYS A 148 1.69 10.62 -20.35
C LYS A 148 1.47 11.78 -21.32
N ARG A 149 0.37 12.51 -21.16
CA ARG A 149 0.09 13.76 -21.88
C ARG A 149 -0.53 14.77 -20.94
N GLY A 150 0.11 15.93 -20.77
CA GLY A 150 -0.36 16.95 -19.83
C GLY A 150 -0.47 16.37 -18.41
N LYS A 151 -1.64 16.45 -17.78
CA LYS A 151 -1.88 15.86 -16.45
C LYS A 151 -2.44 14.43 -16.49
N ASN A 152 -2.54 13.82 -17.68
CA ASN A 152 -3.22 12.54 -17.89
C ASN A 152 -2.22 11.40 -18.11
N LEU A 153 -2.57 10.22 -17.57
CA LEU A 153 -1.80 8.99 -17.74
C LEU A 153 -2.68 7.90 -18.34
N ARG A 154 -2.11 7.13 -19.28
CA ARG A 154 -2.75 5.97 -19.88
C ARG A 154 -1.78 4.79 -19.82
N LEU A 155 -2.32 3.63 -19.44
CA LEU A 155 -1.62 2.36 -19.37
C LEU A 155 -2.38 1.31 -20.17
N ASP A 156 -1.81 0.86 -21.28
CA ASP A 156 -2.36 -0.25 -22.07
C ASP A 156 -1.83 -1.58 -21.56
N MET A 157 -2.69 -2.60 -21.53
CA MET A 157 -2.37 -3.91 -20.98
C MET A 157 -3.02 -5.05 -21.77
N ASN A 158 -2.31 -6.19 -21.84
CA ASN A 158 -2.84 -7.40 -22.44
C ASN A 158 -3.37 -8.40 -21.40
N ILE A 159 -3.04 -8.21 -20.12
CA ILE A 159 -3.64 -8.93 -19.01
C ILE A 159 -4.67 -8.02 -18.36
N ILE A 160 -5.94 -8.39 -18.47
CA ILE A 160 -7.08 -7.59 -17.98
C ILE A 160 -7.69 -8.13 -16.68
N GLY A 161 -7.22 -9.29 -16.21
CA GLY A 161 -7.71 -9.89 -14.97
C GLY A 161 -7.10 -11.24 -14.65
N PHE A 162 -7.53 -11.81 -13.54
CA PHE A 162 -7.18 -13.15 -13.09
C PHE A 162 -8.44 -13.85 -12.57
N SER A 163 -8.65 -15.11 -12.96
CA SER A 163 -9.71 -15.96 -12.41
C SER A 163 -9.12 -17.28 -11.95
N HIS A 164 -9.22 -17.58 -10.64
CA HIS A 164 -8.72 -18.81 -10.04
C HIS A 164 -7.28 -19.14 -10.47
N TYR A 165 -6.37 -18.15 -10.35
CA TYR A 165 -4.97 -18.19 -10.79
C TYR A 165 -4.71 -18.24 -12.30
N THR A 166 -5.75 -18.30 -13.14
CA THR A 166 -5.63 -18.22 -14.60
C THR A 166 -5.59 -16.77 -15.05
N VAL A 167 -4.61 -16.43 -15.90
CA VAL A 167 -4.49 -15.12 -16.55
C VAL A 167 -5.65 -14.92 -17.51
N GLN A 168 -6.36 -13.81 -17.40
CA GLN A 168 -7.34 -13.37 -18.39
C GLN A 168 -6.65 -12.39 -19.35
N LYS A 169 -6.43 -12.85 -20.58
CA LYS A 169 -5.90 -12.02 -21.66
C LYS A 169 -7.01 -11.19 -22.29
N GLY A 170 -6.69 -9.96 -22.70
CA GLY A 170 -7.60 -9.04 -23.37
C GLY A 170 -6.87 -7.78 -23.78
N ASN A 171 -7.59 -6.76 -24.23
CA ASN A 171 -7.08 -5.44 -24.56
C ASN A 171 -7.73 -4.44 -23.60
N GLY A 172 -6.97 -4.04 -22.59
CA GLY A 172 -7.43 -3.12 -21.55
C GLY A 172 -6.62 -1.83 -21.54
N SER A 173 -7.25 -0.74 -21.12
CA SER A 173 -6.57 0.50 -20.78
C SER A 173 -6.96 0.98 -19.38
N LEU A 174 -5.98 1.32 -18.55
CA LEU A 174 -6.20 2.15 -17.37
C LEU A 174 -5.91 3.60 -17.72
N ILE A 175 -6.82 4.50 -17.39
CA ILE A 175 -6.64 5.94 -17.65
C ILE A 175 -6.89 6.71 -16.36
N PHE A 176 -5.94 7.57 -16.01
CA PHE A 176 -6.06 8.57 -14.96
C PHE A 176 -6.23 9.94 -15.60
N PHE A 177 -7.26 10.68 -15.16
CA PHE A 177 -7.53 12.04 -15.59
C PHE A 177 -7.05 13.04 -14.54
N GLY A 178 -6.00 13.79 -14.83
CA GLY A 178 -5.49 14.84 -13.93
C GLY A 178 -6.23 16.18 -14.06
N GLU A 179 -7.18 16.25 -15.00
CA GLU A 179 -8.05 17.38 -15.28
C GLU A 179 -9.43 16.88 -15.74
N ASP A 180 -10.44 17.76 -15.73
CA ASP A 180 -11.77 17.41 -16.24
C ASP A 180 -11.70 17.15 -17.75
N LYS A 181 -12.20 15.98 -18.18
CA LYS A 181 -12.22 15.59 -19.60
C LYS A 181 -13.54 14.95 -19.97
N ASN A 182 -14.33 15.66 -20.78
CA ASN A 182 -15.69 15.26 -21.17
C ASN A 182 -16.57 14.96 -19.95
N GLN A 183 -17.01 13.71 -19.81
CA GLN A 183 -17.83 13.24 -18.69
C GLN A 183 -17.01 12.78 -17.48
N PHE A 184 -15.68 12.69 -17.60
CA PHE A 184 -14.78 12.26 -16.54
C PHE A 184 -14.19 13.46 -15.80
N LYS A 185 -14.07 13.32 -14.48
CA LYS A 185 -13.61 14.38 -13.59
C LYS A 185 -12.14 14.22 -13.21
N LYS A 186 -11.51 15.33 -12.83
CA LYS A 186 -10.17 15.32 -12.23
C LYS A 186 -10.11 14.30 -11.09
N GLY A 187 -9.07 13.48 -11.10
CA GLY A 187 -8.85 12.43 -10.11
C GLY A 187 -9.50 11.10 -10.45
N GLU A 188 -10.29 10.98 -11.52
CA GLU A 188 -10.89 9.69 -11.84
C GLU A 188 -9.88 8.73 -12.48
N VAL A 189 -9.91 7.47 -12.01
CA VAL A 189 -9.21 6.35 -12.64
C VAL A 189 -10.26 5.43 -13.25
N ILE A 190 -10.19 5.21 -14.56
CA ILE A 190 -11.08 4.29 -15.27
C ILE A 190 -10.32 3.11 -15.84
N PHE A 191 -11.00 1.98 -15.89
CA PHE A 191 -10.61 0.82 -16.68
C PHE A 191 -11.50 0.71 -17.90
N VAL A 192 -10.89 0.58 -19.07
CA VAL A 192 -11.56 0.45 -20.37
C VAL A 192 -11.26 -0.95 -20.89
N ASN A 193 -12.29 -1.78 -21.03
CA ASN A 193 -12.17 -3.07 -21.70
C ASN A 193 -12.54 -2.90 -23.18
N HIS A 194 -11.54 -2.93 -24.07
CA HIS A 194 -11.77 -2.73 -25.50
C HIS A 194 -12.42 -3.94 -26.19
N ASN A 195 -12.28 -5.15 -25.64
CA ASN A 195 -12.95 -6.34 -26.16
C ASN A 195 -14.46 -6.27 -25.92
N GLU A 196 -14.85 -5.92 -24.69
CA GLU A 196 -16.26 -5.83 -24.29
C GLU A 196 -16.88 -4.46 -24.57
N LYS A 197 -16.06 -3.46 -24.92
CA LYS A 197 -16.45 -2.05 -25.08
C LYS A 197 -17.13 -1.50 -23.83
N THR A 198 -16.53 -1.78 -22.67
CA THR A 198 -17.05 -1.34 -21.37
C THR A 198 -16.06 -0.43 -20.66
N VAL A 199 -16.59 0.43 -19.79
CA VAL A 199 -15.80 1.36 -18.97
C VAL A 199 -16.23 1.22 -17.52
N THR A 200 -15.26 1.03 -16.63
CA THR A 200 -15.46 0.88 -15.19
C THR A 200 -14.70 1.97 -14.47
N LYS A 201 -15.37 2.74 -13.60
CA LYS A 201 -14.70 3.68 -12.70
C LYS A 201 -14.12 2.92 -11.50
N LEU A 202 -12.80 3.01 -11.30
CA LEU A 202 -12.07 2.30 -10.24
C LEU A 202 -11.88 3.12 -8.97
N CYS A 203 -11.62 4.42 -9.12
CA CYS A 203 -11.40 5.40 -8.06
C CYS A 203 -11.86 6.80 -8.51
N GLY A 204 -12.06 7.71 -7.55
CA GLY A 204 -12.39 9.12 -7.77
C GLY A 204 -13.85 9.45 -7.46
N CYS A 205 -14.28 10.64 -7.86
CA CYS A 205 -15.57 11.23 -7.47
C CYS A 205 -16.76 10.26 -7.64
N GLY A 206 -17.46 10.01 -6.53
CA GLY A 206 -18.67 9.19 -6.49
C GLY A 206 -18.44 7.68 -6.59
N THR A 207 -17.18 7.20 -6.54
CA THR A 207 -16.96 5.77 -6.31
C THR A 207 -17.30 5.43 -4.86
N GLN A 208 -18.16 4.43 -4.66
CA GLN A 208 -18.37 3.83 -3.34
C GLN A 208 -18.15 2.33 -3.46
N ARG A 209 -17.12 1.81 -2.78
CA ARG A 209 -16.94 0.36 -2.66
C ARG A 209 -17.91 -0.16 -1.62
N LYS A 210 -18.86 -1.00 -2.04
CA LYS A 210 -19.75 -1.70 -1.10
C LYS A 210 -18.95 -2.77 -0.36
N LEU A 211 -19.04 -2.74 0.97
CA LEU A 211 -18.49 -3.78 1.82
C LEU A 211 -19.33 -5.06 1.71
N LYS A 212 -18.73 -6.14 1.20
CA LYS A 212 -19.30 -7.49 1.28
C LYS A 212 -18.77 -8.17 2.53
N ILE A 213 -19.50 -8.01 3.64
CA ILE A 213 -19.09 -8.54 4.96
C ILE A 213 -18.86 -10.05 4.92
N GLU A 214 -19.70 -10.78 4.19
CA GLU A 214 -19.56 -12.23 4.02
C GLU A 214 -18.20 -12.62 3.45
N ASP A 215 -17.67 -11.84 2.50
CA ASP A 215 -16.37 -12.14 1.88
C ASP A 215 -15.21 -11.78 2.81
N VAL A 216 -15.34 -10.68 3.57
CA VAL A 216 -14.39 -10.32 4.63
C VAL A 216 -14.31 -11.42 5.69
N LEU A 217 -15.44 -11.99 6.09
CA LEU A 217 -15.52 -13.05 7.11
C LEU A 217 -15.11 -14.46 6.62
N LYS A 218 -14.79 -14.62 5.34
CA LYS A 218 -14.25 -15.88 4.77
C LYS A 218 -12.72 -15.92 4.76
N THR A 219 -12.05 -14.79 5.01
CA THR A 219 -10.59 -14.67 4.84
C THR A 219 -9.88 -14.34 6.16
N ASN A 220 -8.71 -14.94 6.35
CA ASN A 220 -7.86 -14.62 7.50
C ASN A 220 -7.32 -13.20 7.37
N VAL A 221 -7.21 -12.50 8.50
CA VAL A 221 -6.72 -11.13 8.52
C VAL A 221 -5.21 -11.15 8.49
N THR A 222 -4.63 -10.61 7.41
CA THR A 222 -3.17 -10.47 7.28
C THR A 222 -2.79 -9.01 7.26
N THR A 223 -1.80 -8.65 8.06
CA THR A 223 -1.11 -7.38 7.95
C THR A 223 0.31 -7.60 7.44
N MET A 224 0.83 -6.60 6.74
CA MET A 224 2.18 -6.60 6.22
C MET A 224 2.92 -5.40 6.80
N LYS A 225 4.07 -5.67 7.41
CA LYS A 225 5.06 -4.66 7.76
C LYS A 225 6.23 -4.81 6.81
N THR A 226 6.44 -3.78 6.00
CA THR A 226 7.64 -3.64 5.20
C THR A 226 8.54 -2.66 5.91
N LYS A 227 9.82 -3.01 6.07
CA LYS A 227 10.85 -2.00 6.23
C LYS A 227 11.77 -2.16 5.06
N ILE A 228 11.85 -1.10 4.28
CA ILE A 228 12.71 -1.09 3.12
C ILE A 228 13.95 -0.32 3.51
N ILE A 229 15.05 -1.04 3.66
CA ILE A 229 16.37 -0.42 3.73
C ILE A 229 16.93 -0.58 2.32
N PHE A 230 16.77 0.47 1.52
CA PHE A 230 17.43 0.55 0.22
C PHE A 230 18.90 0.88 0.48
N ASP A 231 19.75 -0.15 0.50
CA ASP A 231 21.19 -0.05 0.31
C ASP A 231 21.54 -0.83 -0.97
N CYS A 232 22.58 -0.43 -1.69
CA CYS A 232 23.04 -1.19 -2.84
C CYS A 232 24.55 -1.39 -2.86
N LYS A 233 24.93 -2.52 -3.44
CA LYS A 233 26.32 -2.85 -3.72
C LYS A 233 26.43 -3.34 -5.13
N GLU A 234 27.47 -2.93 -5.84
CA GLU A 234 27.76 -3.46 -7.17
C GLU A 234 27.78 -4.99 -7.13
N ALA A 235 27.05 -5.61 -8.04
CA ALA A 235 27.00 -7.05 -8.16
C ALA A 235 28.31 -7.56 -8.77
N LYS A 236 28.75 -8.71 -8.28
CA LYS A 236 29.98 -9.36 -8.74
C LYS A 236 29.65 -10.69 -9.42
N THR A 237 30.43 -11.02 -10.43
CA THR A 237 30.46 -12.36 -11.04
C THR A 237 31.00 -13.38 -10.03
N LEU A 238 30.87 -14.69 -10.33
CA LEU A 238 31.45 -15.76 -9.52
C LEU A 238 32.97 -15.64 -9.33
N LEU A 239 33.65 -14.99 -10.27
CA LEU A 239 35.09 -14.72 -10.24
C LEU A 239 35.44 -13.41 -9.51
N GLY A 240 34.44 -12.68 -8.99
CA GLY A 240 34.64 -11.46 -8.21
C GLY A 240 34.70 -10.16 -9.03
N TYR A 241 34.65 -10.21 -10.37
CA TYR A 241 34.62 -9.03 -11.22
C TYR A 241 33.28 -8.31 -11.19
N GLU A 242 33.28 -7.00 -11.45
CA GLU A 242 32.05 -6.21 -11.66
C GLU A 242 31.15 -6.83 -12.72
N ARG A 243 29.86 -6.89 -12.43
CA ARG A 243 28.87 -7.45 -13.34
C ARG A 243 28.24 -6.34 -14.18
N ASN A 244 28.43 -6.46 -15.49
CA ASN A 244 27.81 -5.60 -16.50
C ASN A 244 26.99 -6.47 -17.45
N GLU A 245 25.79 -6.02 -17.79
CA GLU A 245 24.88 -6.75 -18.68
C GLU A 245 24.24 -5.78 -19.69
N ASN A 246 24.00 -6.26 -20.92
CA ASN A 246 23.32 -5.46 -21.92
C ASN A 246 21.80 -5.56 -21.75
N ILE A 247 21.16 -4.42 -21.52
CA ILE A 247 19.70 -4.30 -21.41
C ILE A 247 19.22 -3.35 -22.51
N ASN A 248 18.42 -3.85 -23.44
CA ASN A 248 17.87 -3.06 -24.56
C ASN A 248 18.95 -2.33 -25.38
N GLY A 249 20.13 -2.93 -25.57
CA GLY A 249 21.25 -2.32 -26.27
C GLY A 249 22.15 -1.44 -25.38
N ILE A 250 21.76 -1.17 -24.13
CA ILE A 250 22.50 -0.32 -23.19
C ILE A 250 23.33 -1.19 -22.26
N ASN A 251 24.64 -0.91 -22.17
CA ASN A 251 25.50 -1.56 -21.19
C ASN A 251 25.17 -1.05 -19.77
N CYS A 252 24.65 -1.93 -18.94
CA CYS A 252 24.21 -1.59 -17.59
C CYS A 252 25.10 -2.22 -16.54
N LYS A 253 25.45 -1.43 -15.52
CA LYS A 253 26.01 -1.94 -14.27
C LYS A 253 24.91 -2.59 -13.45
N VAL A 254 25.22 -3.75 -12.86
CA VAL A 254 24.26 -4.46 -12.02
C VAL A 254 24.54 -4.19 -10.55
N TYR A 255 23.48 -3.89 -9.81
CA TYR A 255 23.51 -3.64 -8.36
C TYR A 255 22.63 -4.64 -7.63
N ASN A 256 23.15 -5.16 -6.52
CA ASN A 256 22.40 -5.87 -5.51
C ASN A 256 21.74 -4.86 -4.57
N VAL A 257 20.42 -4.91 -4.44
CA VAL A 257 19.63 -4.02 -3.58
C VAL A 257 19.17 -4.81 -2.35
N THR A 258 19.67 -4.43 -1.18
CA THR A 258 19.46 -5.15 0.09
C THR A 258 19.44 -4.23 1.30
N PRO A 259 18.81 -4.63 2.43
CA PRO A 259 17.81 -5.67 2.56
C PRO A 259 16.38 -5.11 2.40
N PHE A 260 15.58 -5.75 1.55
CA PHE A 260 14.12 -5.68 1.67
C PHE A 260 13.67 -6.77 2.62
N TRP A 261 13.02 -6.41 3.72
CA TRP A 261 12.29 -7.38 4.52
C TRP A 261 10.81 -7.05 4.59
N ALA A 262 10.00 -8.08 4.35
CA ALA A 262 8.58 -8.07 4.61
C ALA A 262 8.29 -9.05 5.75
N GLU A 263 7.63 -8.54 6.77
CA GLU A 263 7.04 -9.32 7.85
C GLU A 263 5.54 -9.36 7.62
N LEU A 264 5.02 -10.53 7.28
CA LEU A 264 3.59 -10.78 7.22
C LEU A 264 3.15 -11.41 8.53
N ILE A 265 2.16 -10.80 9.16
CA ILE A 265 1.54 -11.32 10.37
C ILE A 265 0.10 -11.64 10.02
N THR A 266 -0.23 -12.93 10.03
CA THR A 266 -1.58 -13.42 9.74
C THR A 266 -2.23 -13.87 11.05
N ARG A 267 -3.45 -13.38 11.31
CA ARG A 267 -4.31 -13.87 12.37
C ARG A 267 -5.42 -14.71 11.75
N GLU A 268 -5.57 -15.94 12.25
CA GLU A 268 -6.69 -16.78 11.87
C GLU A 268 -7.99 -16.19 12.39
N LEU A 269 -8.99 -16.12 11.53
CA LEU A 269 -10.28 -15.57 11.91
C LEU A 269 -11.01 -16.57 12.82
N PRO A 270 -11.59 -16.14 13.96
CA PRO A 270 -12.37 -17.03 14.79
C PRO A 270 -13.56 -17.63 14.02
N SER A 271 -14.04 -18.80 14.44
CA SER A 271 -15.24 -19.42 13.84
C SER A 271 -16.55 -18.81 14.34
N ILE A 272 -16.52 -18.14 15.50
CA ILE A 272 -17.71 -17.58 16.17
C ILE A 272 -17.52 -16.11 16.52
N ILE A 273 -18.63 -15.39 16.65
CA ILE A 273 -18.64 -14.01 17.17
C ILE A 273 -18.00 -13.99 18.55
N GLN A 274 -17.04 -13.09 18.73
CA GLN A 274 -16.33 -12.97 20.00
C GLN A 274 -17.16 -12.20 21.01
N LYS A 275 -17.09 -12.57 22.30
CA LYS A 275 -17.68 -11.78 23.39
C LYS A 275 -16.82 -10.54 23.69
N PRO A 276 -17.37 -9.43 24.21
CA PRO A 276 -16.60 -8.30 24.71
C PRO A 276 -15.42 -8.74 25.58
N LYS A 277 -14.23 -8.20 25.31
CA LYS A 277 -13.02 -8.49 26.10
C LYS A 277 -12.97 -7.56 27.30
N HIS A 278 -12.69 -8.10 28.48
CA HIS A 278 -12.45 -7.32 29.69
C HIS A 278 -10.95 -7.25 29.95
N PHE A 279 -10.38 -6.05 29.85
CA PHE A 279 -9.00 -5.77 30.21
C PHE A 279 -8.90 -5.50 31.71
N LYS A 280 -7.82 -5.95 32.36
CA LYS A 280 -7.61 -5.71 33.78
C LYS A 280 -6.89 -4.37 33.95
N SER A 281 -7.24 -3.56 34.95
CA SER A 281 -6.55 -2.30 35.25
C SER A 281 -5.05 -2.47 35.47
N LYS A 282 -4.62 -3.63 36.01
CA LYS A 282 -3.22 -3.98 36.23
C LYS A 282 -2.34 -4.07 34.98
N ILE A 283 -2.90 -3.95 33.77
CA ILE A 283 -2.06 -3.85 32.56
C ILE A 283 -1.14 -2.62 32.60
N TYR A 284 -1.43 -1.66 33.47
CA TYR A 284 -0.61 -0.49 33.76
C TYR A 284 0.22 -0.60 35.05
N ASP A 285 0.35 -1.80 35.62
CA ASP A 285 1.27 -2.03 36.73
C ASP A 285 2.66 -2.34 36.17
N ASP A 286 3.71 -1.65 36.63
CA ASP A 286 5.07 -1.79 36.09
C ASP A 286 5.58 -3.25 36.12
N GLU A 287 5.32 -3.98 37.21
CA GLU A 287 5.68 -5.40 37.33
C GLU A 287 4.93 -6.27 36.31
N TYR A 288 3.64 -5.97 36.09
CA TYR A 288 2.84 -6.70 35.10
C TYR A 288 3.32 -6.42 33.67
N ILE A 289 3.64 -5.16 33.35
CA ILE A 289 4.21 -4.77 32.07
C ILE A 289 5.51 -5.52 31.82
N GLN A 290 6.46 -5.49 32.76
CA GLN A 290 7.75 -6.17 32.60
C GLN A 290 7.59 -7.66 32.26
N ASN A 291 6.63 -8.33 32.90
CA ASN A 291 6.35 -9.74 32.67
C ASN A 291 5.57 -10.03 31.37
N HIS A 292 4.88 -9.04 30.79
CA HIS A 292 3.93 -9.27 29.69
C HIS A 292 4.10 -8.37 28.45
N ILE A 293 5.08 -7.47 28.41
CA ILE A 293 5.29 -6.51 27.30
C ILE A 293 5.54 -7.18 25.93
N LYS A 294 5.95 -8.45 25.94
CA LYS A 294 6.15 -9.28 24.73
C LYS A 294 4.86 -9.93 24.23
N ASN A 295 3.81 -9.98 25.04
CA ASN A 295 2.54 -10.60 24.66
C ASN A 295 1.68 -9.61 23.89
N ASN A 296 1.00 -10.07 22.84
CA ASN A 296 -0.09 -9.30 22.26
C ASN A 296 -1.32 -9.44 23.18
N ILE A 297 -1.54 -8.43 24.01
CA ILE A 297 -2.64 -8.40 24.98
C ILE A 297 -4.02 -8.27 24.33
N LEU A 298 -4.12 -8.01 23.02
CA LEU A 298 -5.39 -8.03 22.28
C LEU A 298 -5.83 -9.45 21.91
N LEU A 299 -4.90 -10.41 21.78
CA LEU A 299 -5.23 -11.80 21.49
C LEU A 299 -6.00 -12.49 22.63
N ARG A 300 -6.90 -13.39 22.26
CA ARG A 300 -7.58 -14.31 23.19
C ARG A 300 -6.76 -15.59 23.35
N LYS A 301 -7.09 -16.39 24.37
CA LYS A 301 -6.35 -17.61 24.76
C LYS A 301 -6.14 -18.61 23.61
N ASN A 302 -7.09 -18.66 22.66
CA ASN A 302 -7.05 -19.61 21.54
C ASN A 302 -6.64 -18.94 20.21
N GLU A 303 -6.40 -17.63 20.20
CA GLU A 303 -5.97 -16.90 19.02
C GLU A 303 -4.45 -16.90 18.94
N LYS A 304 -3.92 -17.02 17.73
CA LYS A 304 -2.49 -16.97 17.46
C LYS A 304 -2.23 -16.15 16.21
N GLU A 305 -1.05 -15.54 16.20
CA GLU A 305 -0.52 -14.85 15.03
C GLU A 305 0.58 -15.70 14.41
N ILE A 306 0.49 -15.91 13.10
CA ILE A 306 1.49 -16.61 12.31
C ILE A 306 2.38 -15.54 11.68
N LEU A 307 3.63 -15.46 12.15
CA LEU A 307 4.64 -14.59 11.60
C LEU A 307 5.36 -15.30 10.44
N ARG A 308 5.38 -14.65 9.28
CA ARG A 308 6.21 -15.03 8.14
C ARG A 308 7.12 -13.86 7.80
N LYS A 309 8.41 -14.02 8.06
CA LYS A 309 9.44 -13.05 7.66
C LYS A 309 10.11 -13.52 6.39
N LYS A 310 10.18 -12.64 5.41
CA LYS A 310 10.96 -12.84 4.20
C LYS A 310 11.94 -11.72 4.03
N THR A 311 13.22 -12.07 3.88
CA THR A 311 14.24 -11.17 3.38
C THR A 311 14.49 -11.53 1.93
N CYS A 312 14.52 -10.53 1.05
CA CYS A 312 14.98 -10.73 -0.32
C CYS A 312 16.05 -9.72 -0.70
N GLN A 313 16.87 -10.15 -1.65
CA GLN A 313 17.85 -9.35 -2.35
C GLN A 313 17.32 -9.15 -3.75
N ALA A 314 17.02 -7.90 -4.09
CA ALA A 314 16.66 -7.55 -5.44
C ALA A 314 17.91 -7.22 -6.25
N GLU A 315 17.77 -7.22 -7.57
CA GLU A 315 18.80 -6.75 -8.49
C GLU A 315 18.25 -5.58 -9.30
N MET A 316 19.11 -4.63 -9.61
CA MET A 316 18.79 -3.45 -10.39
C MET A 316 19.88 -3.21 -11.42
N TRP A 317 19.49 -2.90 -12.65
CA TRP A 317 20.40 -2.61 -13.76
C TRP A 317 20.34 -1.12 -14.06
N ILE A 318 21.44 -0.42 -13.88
CA ILE A 318 21.56 1.01 -14.14
C ILE A 318 22.44 1.21 -15.37
N GLY A 319 21.94 1.95 -16.34
CA GLY A 319 22.68 2.28 -17.56
C GLY A 319 22.33 3.66 -18.08
N LYS A 320 23.26 4.27 -18.81
CA LYS A 320 23.05 5.57 -19.45
C LYS A 320 22.17 5.39 -20.68
N GLY A 321 20.89 5.71 -20.54
CA GLY A 321 19.87 5.59 -21.58
C GLY A 321 19.17 6.91 -21.88
N SER A 322 17.99 6.82 -22.49
CA SER A 322 17.18 7.98 -22.89
C SER A 322 16.41 8.65 -21.74
N ILE A 323 16.40 8.04 -20.55
CA ILE A 323 15.71 8.57 -19.36
C ILE A 323 16.77 9.16 -18.44
N GLU A 324 16.58 10.40 -18.01
CA GLU A 324 17.42 10.99 -16.98
C GLU A 324 16.87 10.72 -15.58
N LEU A 325 17.76 10.48 -14.62
CA LEU A 325 17.34 10.27 -13.23
C LEU A 325 16.69 11.52 -12.62
N SER A 326 17.07 12.72 -13.06
CA SER A 326 16.45 14.01 -12.71
C SER A 326 14.95 14.06 -13.01
N GLU A 327 14.51 13.55 -14.17
CA GLU A 327 13.07 13.50 -14.52
C GLU A 327 12.30 12.62 -13.52
N PHE A 328 12.92 11.53 -13.08
CA PHE A 328 12.34 10.63 -12.10
C PHE A 328 12.34 11.21 -10.67
N LYS A 329 13.25 12.14 -10.34
CA LYS A 329 13.24 12.82 -9.01
C LYS A 329 11.96 13.58 -8.73
N ILE A 330 11.32 14.14 -9.77
CA ILE A 330 10.01 14.83 -9.64
C ILE A 330 8.95 13.84 -9.15
N LEU A 331 8.86 12.66 -9.79
CA LEU A 331 7.99 11.57 -9.34
C LEU A 331 8.36 11.08 -7.94
N MET A 332 9.65 11.01 -7.63
CA MET A 332 10.09 10.56 -6.32
C MET A 332 9.68 11.48 -5.18
N LYS A 333 9.73 12.78 -5.38
CA LYS A 333 9.27 13.76 -4.40
C LYS A 333 7.77 13.62 -4.11
N PHE A 334 6.97 13.40 -5.16
CA PHE A 334 5.55 13.08 -4.99
C PHE A 334 5.37 11.78 -4.21
N LEU A 335 6.11 10.72 -4.56
CA LEU A 335 5.99 9.44 -3.89
C LEU A 335 6.44 9.51 -2.41
N SER A 336 7.54 10.19 -2.10
CA SER A 336 8.08 10.32 -0.73
C SER A 336 7.18 11.15 0.16
N LYS A 337 6.53 12.18 -0.38
CA LYS A 337 5.55 13.01 0.33
C LYS A 337 4.25 12.27 0.65
N ASN A 338 3.79 11.40 -0.25
CA ASN A 338 2.44 10.82 -0.17
C ASN A 338 2.39 9.38 0.34
N PHE A 339 3.52 8.66 0.34
CA PHE A 339 3.57 7.24 0.67
C PHE A 339 4.70 6.91 1.65
N ASP A 340 4.33 6.30 2.77
CA ASP A 340 5.27 5.81 3.76
C ASP A 340 6.27 4.84 3.12
N ASN A 341 7.54 4.95 3.53
CA ASN A 341 8.71 4.19 3.04
C ASN A 341 9.31 4.65 1.70
N PHE A 342 8.70 5.58 0.96
CA PHE A 342 9.31 6.10 -0.27
C PHE A 342 10.44 7.11 -0.01
N SER A 343 10.47 7.75 1.17
CA SER A 343 11.63 8.56 1.59
C SER A 343 12.93 7.76 1.57
N ALA A 344 12.89 6.48 1.93
CA ALA A 344 14.05 5.59 1.88
C ALA A 344 14.61 5.40 0.47
N PHE A 345 13.78 5.61 -0.58
CA PHE A 345 14.18 5.52 -1.98
C PHE A 345 14.82 6.83 -2.48
N GLU A 346 14.39 7.98 -1.95
CA GLU A 346 15.08 9.27 -2.19
C GLU A 346 16.46 9.25 -1.53
N ASP A 347 16.51 8.88 -0.24
CA ASP A 347 17.77 8.67 0.51
C ASP A 347 18.68 7.66 -0.18
N PHE A 348 18.13 6.71 -0.94
CA PHE A 348 18.89 5.68 -1.63
C PHE A 348 19.72 6.26 -2.77
N PHE A 349 19.13 7.05 -3.65
CA PHE A 349 19.88 7.65 -4.75
C PHE A 349 20.94 8.62 -4.23
N GLU A 350 20.61 9.40 -3.20
CA GLU A 350 21.54 10.34 -2.57
C GLU A 350 22.72 9.62 -1.88
N ARG A 351 22.45 8.63 -1.01
CA ARG A 351 23.49 7.90 -0.27
C ARG A 351 24.44 7.11 -1.19
N ASN A 352 23.94 6.61 -2.31
CA ASN A 352 24.74 5.86 -3.28
C ASN A 352 25.37 6.75 -4.35
N ASN A 353 25.21 8.08 -4.25
CA ASN A 353 25.70 9.07 -5.21
C ASN A 353 25.32 8.72 -6.66
N LEU A 354 24.13 8.14 -6.84
CA LEU A 354 23.59 7.82 -8.15
C LEU A 354 23.08 9.12 -8.77
N THR A 355 23.91 9.74 -9.59
CA THR A 355 23.58 10.96 -10.35
C THR A 355 23.17 10.63 -11.78
N ASN A 356 22.75 11.63 -12.56
CA ASN A 356 22.47 11.46 -13.99
C ASN A 356 23.64 10.84 -14.76
N ASP A 357 24.88 11.02 -14.29
CA ASP A 357 26.07 10.45 -14.93
C ASP A 357 26.12 8.92 -14.85
N PHE A 358 25.50 8.31 -13.83
CA PHE A 358 25.41 6.86 -13.68
C PHE A 358 24.32 6.24 -14.56
N GLY A 359 23.33 7.05 -14.97
CA GLY A 359 22.19 6.62 -15.77
C GLY A 359 20.94 6.32 -14.95
N PHE A 360 20.02 5.57 -15.55
CA PHE A 360 18.69 5.30 -15.00
C PHE A 360 18.47 3.79 -14.79
N PRO A 361 17.71 3.38 -13.76
CA PRO A 361 17.30 1.98 -13.59
C PRO A 361 16.42 1.50 -14.75
N LEU A 362 16.97 0.64 -15.62
CA LEU A 362 16.26 0.11 -16.80
C LEU A 362 15.59 -1.25 -16.54
N GLN A 363 16.08 -1.98 -15.53
CA GLN A 363 15.52 -3.27 -15.14
C GLN A 363 15.59 -3.48 -13.63
N PHE A 364 14.58 -4.16 -13.10
CA PHE A 364 14.52 -4.65 -11.73
C PHE A 364 14.19 -6.13 -11.73
N LYS A 365 14.81 -6.88 -10.82
CA LYS A 365 14.46 -8.27 -10.52
C LYS A 365 14.22 -8.40 -9.02
N ILE A 366 12.99 -8.72 -8.66
CA ILE A 366 12.55 -8.79 -7.26
C ILE A 366 12.07 -10.21 -6.94
N PRO A 367 12.73 -10.94 -6.02
CA PRO A 367 12.28 -12.26 -5.61
C PRO A 367 10.96 -12.21 -4.83
N LEU A 368 9.89 -12.80 -5.39
CA LEU A 368 8.55 -12.86 -4.79
C LEU A 368 8.36 -14.08 -3.89
N ALA A 369 8.92 -15.24 -4.25
CA ALA A 369 8.97 -16.48 -3.45
C ALA A 369 10.34 -17.16 -3.57
N PHE A 370 10.52 -18.35 -2.98
CA PHE A 370 11.78 -19.11 -3.10
C PHE A 370 12.16 -19.40 -4.56
N SER A 371 11.16 -19.71 -5.39
CA SER A 371 11.37 -20.10 -6.79
C SER A 371 10.80 -19.11 -7.80
N LEU A 372 10.33 -17.94 -7.38
CA LEU A 372 9.60 -16.99 -8.22
C LEU A 372 10.18 -15.59 -8.06
N SER A 373 10.54 -14.96 -9.17
CA SER A 373 10.94 -13.55 -9.24
C SER A 373 10.06 -12.81 -10.23
N ILE A 374 9.77 -11.55 -9.97
CA ILE A 374 9.28 -10.63 -11.00
C ILE A 374 10.47 -9.91 -11.61
N VAL A 375 10.53 -9.87 -12.94
CA VAL A 375 11.46 -9.04 -13.69
C VAL A 375 10.64 -7.97 -14.39
N ALA A 376 11.02 -6.72 -14.21
CA ALA A 376 10.40 -5.57 -14.84
C ALA A 376 11.47 -4.78 -15.60
N ASN A 377 11.20 -4.45 -16.85
CA ASN A 377 12.14 -3.88 -17.80
C ASN A 377 11.48 -2.73 -18.57
N ILE A 378 12.14 -1.57 -18.61
CA ILE A 378 11.68 -0.38 -19.32
C ILE A 378 12.29 -0.37 -20.72
N LYS A 379 11.43 -0.38 -21.73
CA LYS A 379 11.77 -0.42 -23.17
C LYS A 379 11.19 0.79 -23.89
N ASP A 380 11.76 1.09 -25.05
CA ASP A 380 11.18 1.99 -26.06
C ASP A 380 10.76 3.37 -25.51
N TYR A 381 11.54 3.93 -24.57
CA TYR A 381 11.25 5.26 -24.03
C TYR A 381 11.43 6.34 -25.09
N GLN A 382 10.44 7.23 -25.16
CA GLN A 382 10.41 8.39 -26.03
C GLN A 382 9.84 9.59 -25.27
N ALA A 383 10.61 10.68 -25.24
CA ALA A 383 10.11 11.99 -24.82
C ALA A 383 9.30 12.60 -25.97
N VAL A 384 8.01 12.27 -26.01
CA VAL A 384 7.07 12.66 -27.07
C VAL A 384 5.73 12.97 -26.44
N SER A 385 5.00 13.95 -26.98
CA SER A 385 3.60 14.16 -26.64
C SER A 385 2.72 13.15 -27.39
N PRO A 386 2.15 12.14 -26.72
CA PRO A 386 1.27 11.17 -27.36
C PRO A 386 0.03 11.88 -27.95
N ASN A 387 -0.58 11.33 -29.00
CA ASN A 387 -1.80 11.89 -29.59
C ASN A 387 -2.91 11.99 -28.51
N GLU A 388 -3.64 13.09 -28.48
CA GLU A 388 -4.69 13.33 -27.50
C GLU A 388 -5.87 12.35 -27.61
N GLU A 389 -6.18 11.91 -28.82
CA GLU A 389 -7.31 11.02 -29.12
C GLU A 389 -7.20 9.68 -28.39
N ILE A 390 -5.99 9.25 -28.01
CA ILE A 390 -5.81 8.02 -27.24
C ILE A 390 -6.32 8.17 -25.79
N PHE A 391 -6.57 9.38 -25.30
CA PHE A 391 -7.18 9.60 -23.99
C PHE A 391 -8.70 9.75 -24.09
N GLU A 392 -9.27 9.68 -25.30
CA GLU A 392 -10.70 9.73 -25.51
C GLU A 392 -11.32 8.34 -25.46
N ILE A 393 -12.48 8.27 -24.80
CA ILE A 393 -13.27 7.04 -24.75
C ILE A 393 -14.33 7.09 -25.85
N PRO A 394 -14.41 6.07 -26.72
CA PRO A 394 -15.43 6.05 -27.75
C PRO A 394 -16.84 6.09 -27.15
N LYS A 395 -17.70 6.98 -27.67
CA LYS A 395 -19.09 7.16 -27.18
C LYS A 395 -19.94 5.87 -27.22
N ALA A 396 -19.55 4.90 -28.04
CA ALA A 396 -20.22 3.61 -28.15
C ALA A 396 -19.92 2.64 -26.99
N TYR A 397 -19.03 3.00 -26.06
CA TYR A 397 -18.66 2.14 -24.94
C TYR A 397 -19.64 2.31 -23.78
N ASN A 398 -20.04 1.19 -23.19
CA ASN A 398 -21.00 1.18 -22.09
C ASN A 398 -20.29 1.45 -20.75
N ILE A 399 -20.73 2.48 -20.03
CA ILE A 399 -20.24 2.78 -18.68
C ILE A 399 -20.97 1.85 -17.70
N LEU A 400 -20.20 1.05 -16.97
CA LEU A 400 -20.71 0.14 -15.96
C LEU A 400 -20.79 0.87 -14.61
N ASP A 401 -21.99 0.91 -14.05
CA ASP A 401 -22.25 1.50 -12.73
C ASP A 401 -22.25 0.41 -11.65
N PHE A 402 -21.14 0.29 -10.91
CA PHE A 402 -21.02 -0.68 -9.82
C PHE A 402 -21.77 -0.26 -8.55
N THR A 403 -22.36 0.93 -8.48
CA THR A 403 -23.22 1.30 -7.33
C THR A 403 -24.54 0.53 -7.32
N LYS A 404 -24.94 -0.07 -8.45
CA LYS A 404 -26.25 -0.72 -8.63
C LYS A 404 -26.30 -2.23 -8.38
N ASN A 405 -25.17 -2.91 -8.20
CA ASN A 405 -25.13 -4.35 -7.88
C ASN A 405 -24.70 -4.64 -6.45
#